data_AF-A0AAT9LH93-F1
#
_entry.id   AF-A0AAT9LH93-F1
#
_cell.length_a   1.000
_cell.length_b   1.000
_cell.length_c   1.000
_cell.angle_alpha   90.00
_cell.angle_beta   90.00
_cell.angle_gamma   90.00
#
_symmetry.space_group_name_H-M   'P 1'
#
loop_
_entity.id
_entity.type
_entity.pdbx_description
1 polymer ?
#
loop_
_entity_poly.entity_id
_entity_poly.type
_entity_poly.pdbx_seq_one_letter_code
_entity_poly.pdbx_strand_id
1 'polypeptide(L)'
;MDHEKVLDNAWHTPGVTAIELPAVDVNQVLADHYELDRELTFTRTMLWDMEARKAAAPDVYIPTVVAPGSATKFPSTRHEELEDFTRVSDQRLWGDRDRFGTIIEHVRLDHGHQRAFFVGDSEFRDVEATTDQPLFHVEHSVAGAENRPLNLWRIMVLTEAVDQHLVDVFTKMGEDPYLRVFIEVYLEKDLGVSFRRK
;
A
#
# COMPACT_ATOMS: atom_id res chain seq x y z
N MET A 1 -15.16 5.07 -12.12
CA MET A 1 -14.56 3.73 -12.30
C MET A 1 -14.97 2.85 -11.13
N ASP A 2 -15.16 1.55 -11.36
CA ASP A 2 -15.39 0.59 -10.29
C ASP A 2 -14.06 -0.10 -9.95
N HIS A 3 -13.38 0.41 -8.92
CA HIS A 3 -12.01 -0.03 -8.57
C HIS A 3 -11.98 -1.50 -8.17
N GLU A 4 -12.92 -1.94 -7.33
CA GLU A 4 -12.98 -3.34 -6.89
C GLU A 4 -13.12 -4.29 -8.07
N LYS A 5 -14.01 -3.98 -9.02
CA LYS A 5 -14.18 -4.78 -10.23
C LYS A 5 -12.94 -4.80 -11.11
N VAL A 6 -12.21 -3.69 -11.23
CA VAL A 6 -10.94 -3.64 -11.98
C VAL A 6 -9.90 -4.56 -11.36
N LEU A 7 -9.74 -4.52 -10.03
CA LEU A 7 -8.81 -5.39 -9.31
C LEU A 7 -9.22 -6.86 -9.42
N ASP A 8 -10.50 -7.17 -9.27
CA ASP A 8 -11.01 -8.55 -9.35
C ASP A 8 -10.82 -9.14 -10.75
N ASN A 9 -11.05 -8.36 -11.80
CA ASN A 9 -10.76 -8.77 -13.17
C ASN A 9 -9.26 -9.04 -13.38
N ALA A 10 -8.40 -8.13 -12.91
CA ALA A 10 -6.95 -8.31 -13.04
C ALA A 10 -6.46 -9.57 -12.31
N TRP A 11 -7.01 -9.84 -11.11
CA TRP A 11 -6.68 -11.02 -10.32
C TRP A 11 -6.95 -12.35 -11.05
N HIS A 12 -8.04 -12.40 -11.81
CA HIS A 12 -8.47 -13.61 -12.53
C HIS A 12 -7.95 -13.67 -13.97
N THR A 13 -7.20 -12.67 -14.42
CA THR A 13 -6.69 -12.61 -15.80
C THR A 13 -5.46 -13.50 -15.95
N PRO A 14 -5.47 -14.48 -16.87
CA PRO A 14 -4.29 -15.31 -17.14
C PRO A 14 -3.10 -14.46 -17.58
N GLY A 15 -1.91 -14.76 -17.06
CA GLY A 15 -0.67 -14.05 -17.40
C GLY A 15 -0.33 -12.89 -16.47
N VAL A 16 -1.32 -12.29 -15.79
CA VAL A 16 -1.08 -11.29 -14.74
C VAL A 16 -0.29 -11.92 -13.60
N THR A 17 0.74 -11.20 -13.13
CA THR A 17 1.50 -11.57 -11.93
C THR A 17 0.70 -11.08 -10.72
N ALA A 18 -0.16 -11.96 -10.20
CA ALA A 18 -1.04 -11.69 -9.06
C ALA A 18 -0.51 -12.36 -7.79
N ILE A 19 -0.39 -11.59 -6.70
CA ILE A 19 0.26 -12.02 -5.45
C ILE A 19 -0.56 -11.54 -4.26
N GLU A 20 -0.81 -12.44 -3.32
CA GLU A 20 -1.31 -12.12 -1.98
C GLU A 20 -0.15 -12.24 -0.99
N LEU A 21 0.13 -11.18 -0.25
CA LEU A 21 1.13 -11.25 0.82
C LEU A 21 0.53 -11.88 2.07
N PRO A 22 1.33 -12.58 2.90
CA PRO A 22 0.88 -13.07 4.19
C PRO A 22 0.27 -11.96 5.03
N ALA A 23 -0.85 -12.25 5.69
CA ALA A 23 -1.49 -11.32 6.61
C ALA A 23 -0.55 -10.94 7.76
N VAL A 24 -0.37 -9.64 8.00
CA VAL A 24 0.47 -9.14 9.10
C VAL A 24 -0.41 -8.83 10.31
N ASP A 25 -0.26 -9.62 11.38
CA ASP A 25 -0.82 -9.33 12.69
C ASP A 25 0.03 -8.27 13.39
N VAL A 26 -0.45 -7.02 13.39
CA VAL A 26 0.36 -5.86 13.82
C VAL A 26 0.78 -5.99 15.27
N ASN A 27 -0.11 -6.43 16.15
CA ASN A 27 0.19 -6.54 17.58
C ASN A 27 1.12 -7.71 17.87
N GLN A 28 1.00 -8.81 17.14
CA GLN A 28 1.95 -9.93 17.26
C GLN A 28 3.35 -9.50 16.83
N VAL A 29 3.49 -8.85 15.67
CA VAL A 29 4.78 -8.36 15.19
C VAL A 29 5.39 -7.34 16.15
N LEU A 30 4.58 -6.40 16.68
CA LEU A 30 5.03 -5.46 17.71
C LEU A 30 5.59 -6.18 18.95
N ALA A 31 4.90 -7.19 19.45
CA ALA A 31 5.34 -7.94 20.63
C ALA A 31 6.66 -8.68 20.35
N ASP A 32 6.77 -9.34 19.21
CA ASP A 32 7.88 -10.23 18.88
C ASP A 32 9.14 -9.46 18.48
N HIS A 33 9.00 -8.38 17.70
CA HIS A 33 10.12 -7.74 17.00
C HIS A 33 10.42 -6.31 17.45
N TYR A 34 9.62 -5.73 18.37
CA TYR A 34 9.78 -4.33 18.79
C TYR A 34 9.85 -4.16 20.30
N GLU A 35 10.62 -3.17 20.73
CA GLU A 35 10.59 -2.57 22.06
C GLU A 35 10.00 -1.16 21.94
N LEU A 36 8.87 -0.91 22.58
CA LEU A 36 8.21 0.40 22.58
C LEU A 36 8.58 1.18 23.85
N ASP A 37 8.59 2.51 23.76
CA ASP A 37 8.80 3.39 24.92
C ASP A 37 7.62 3.40 25.91
N ARG A 38 6.46 2.89 25.50
CA ARG A 38 5.26 2.71 26.31
C ARG A 38 4.40 1.54 25.82
N GLU A 39 3.50 1.06 26.68
CA GLU A 39 2.50 0.08 26.27
C GLU A 39 1.56 0.65 25.20
N LEU A 40 1.33 -0.14 24.15
CA LEU A 40 0.41 0.18 23.07
C LEU A 40 -0.29 -1.11 22.61
N THR A 41 -1.61 -1.06 22.52
CA THR A 41 -2.38 -2.01 21.71
C THR A 41 -2.75 -1.28 20.43
N PHE A 42 -2.14 -1.65 19.31
CA PHE A 42 -2.45 -1.07 18.01
C PHE A 42 -3.84 -1.54 17.59
N THR A 43 -4.72 -0.61 17.22
CA THR A 43 -6.10 -0.97 16.94
C THR A 43 -6.41 -1.05 15.45
N ARG A 44 -7.51 -1.73 15.10
CA ARG A 44 -8.04 -1.78 13.73
C ARG A 44 -8.39 -0.38 13.23
N THR A 45 -8.97 0.46 14.08
CA THR A 45 -9.21 1.87 13.77
C THR A 45 -7.91 2.63 13.46
N MET A 46 -6.85 2.42 14.24
CA MET A 46 -5.53 3.02 13.98
C MET A 46 -4.94 2.52 12.66
N LEU A 47 -5.08 1.23 12.36
CA LEU A 47 -4.57 0.66 11.11
C LEU A 47 -5.28 1.26 9.89
N TRP A 48 -6.59 1.47 9.97
CA TRP A 48 -7.32 2.11 8.89
C TRP A 48 -6.99 3.60 8.74
N ASP A 49 -6.90 4.36 9.84
CA ASP A 49 -6.48 5.76 9.81
C ASP A 49 -5.10 5.91 9.15
N MET A 50 -4.16 5.04 9.51
CA MET A 50 -2.86 4.98 8.86
C MET A 50 -2.98 4.67 7.36
N GLU A 51 -3.72 3.63 6.95
CA GLU A 51 -3.88 3.26 5.53
C GLU A 51 -4.43 4.43 4.70
N ALA A 52 -5.45 5.12 5.21
CA ALA A 52 -6.04 6.29 4.57
C ALA A 52 -5.04 7.46 4.44
N ARG A 53 -4.24 7.72 5.49
CA ARG A 53 -3.19 8.76 5.46
C ARG A 53 -2.08 8.43 4.47
N LYS A 54 -1.61 7.18 4.46
CA LYS A 54 -0.63 6.69 3.48
C LYS A 54 -1.15 6.81 2.05
N ALA A 55 -2.42 6.48 1.82
CA ALA A 55 -3.04 6.63 0.51
C ALA A 55 -2.98 8.08 0.03
N ALA A 56 -3.23 9.03 0.93
CA ALA A 56 -3.27 10.46 0.62
C ALA A 56 -1.89 11.14 0.53
N ALA A 57 -0.87 10.65 1.25
CA ALA A 57 0.46 11.25 1.33
C ALA A 57 1.59 10.19 1.31
N PRO A 58 1.74 9.43 0.23
CA PRO A 58 2.65 8.27 0.22
C PRO A 58 4.13 8.65 0.38
N ASP A 59 4.56 9.81 -0.09
CA ASP A 59 5.93 10.31 0.10
C ASP A 59 6.30 10.55 1.57
N VAL A 60 5.30 10.71 2.45
CA VAL A 60 5.49 10.80 3.90
C VAL A 60 5.55 9.43 4.57
N TYR A 61 4.62 8.53 4.22
CA TYR A 61 4.43 7.26 4.94
C TYR A 61 5.23 6.09 4.37
N ILE A 62 5.63 6.14 3.10
CA ILE A 62 6.46 5.10 2.46
C ILE A 62 7.71 5.71 1.81
N PRO A 63 8.58 6.40 2.58
CA PRO A 63 9.75 7.10 2.04
C PRO A 63 10.81 6.17 1.43
N THR A 64 10.72 4.87 1.69
CA THR A 64 11.57 3.84 1.06
C THR A 64 11.03 3.37 -0.29
N VAL A 65 9.85 3.85 -0.70
CA VAL A 65 9.18 3.52 -1.97
C VAL A 65 8.95 4.78 -2.80
N VAL A 66 8.46 5.86 -2.20
CA VAL A 66 8.10 7.10 -2.92
C VAL A 66 9.14 8.19 -2.69
N ALA A 67 9.53 8.88 -3.76
CA ALA A 67 10.50 9.96 -3.69
C ALA A 67 9.94 11.12 -2.85
N PRO A 68 10.71 11.68 -1.90
CA PRO A 68 10.24 12.76 -1.03
C PRO A 68 9.73 13.97 -1.82
N GLY A 69 8.51 14.42 -1.53
CA GLY A 69 7.91 15.60 -2.18
C GLY A 69 7.43 15.39 -3.61
N SER A 70 7.53 14.17 -4.16
CA SER A 70 7.05 13.87 -5.53
C SER A 70 5.53 13.63 -5.60
N ALA A 71 4.88 13.35 -4.47
CA ALA A 71 3.48 12.97 -4.45
C ALA A 71 2.56 14.19 -4.64
N THR A 72 1.73 14.13 -5.68
CA THR A 72 0.63 15.06 -5.93
C THR A 72 -0.69 14.31 -5.81
N LYS A 73 -1.49 14.68 -4.80
CA LYS A 73 -2.88 14.23 -4.65
C LYS A 73 -3.82 15.23 -5.32
N PHE A 74 -4.66 14.74 -6.22
CA PHE A 74 -5.72 15.54 -6.82
C PHE A 74 -6.96 15.59 -5.90
N PRO A 75 -7.86 16.57 -6.08
CA PRO A 75 -9.05 16.71 -5.23
C PRO A 75 -9.86 15.41 -5.13
N SER A 76 -10.29 15.10 -3.91
CA SER A 76 -11.15 13.95 -3.66
C SER A 76 -12.60 14.24 -4.01
N THR A 77 -13.30 13.20 -4.45
CA THR A 77 -14.76 13.14 -4.48
C THR A 77 -15.23 12.15 -3.43
N ARG A 78 -16.14 12.58 -2.54
CA ARG A 78 -16.70 11.72 -1.50
C ARG A 78 -18.15 11.36 -1.80
N HIS A 79 -18.47 10.09 -1.59
CA HIS A 79 -19.81 9.53 -1.74
C HIS A 79 -20.05 8.54 -0.59
N GLU A 80 -20.80 8.97 0.43
CA GLU A 80 -21.03 8.17 1.64
C GLU A 80 -19.72 7.74 2.31
N GLU A 81 -19.48 6.43 2.46
CA GLU A 81 -18.27 5.86 3.04
C GLU A 81 -17.13 5.69 2.02
N LEU A 82 -17.31 6.14 0.77
CA LEU A 82 -16.31 6.08 -0.28
C LEU A 82 -15.64 7.43 -0.50
N GLU A 83 -14.32 7.41 -0.69
CA GLU A 83 -13.53 8.54 -1.15
C GLU A 83 -12.71 8.14 -2.37
N ASP A 84 -12.92 8.81 -3.50
CA ASP A 84 -12.19 8.60 -4.75
C ASP A 84 -11.26 9.79 -5.02
N PHE A 85 -10.01 9.54 -5.40
CA PHE A 85 -9.06 10.57 -5.87
C PHE A 85 -8.00 9.96 -6.78
N THR A 86 -7.34 10.79 -7.58
CA THR A 86 -6.11 10.38 -8.30
C THR A 86 -4.89 10.88 -7.53
N ARG A 87 -3.81 10.10 -7.53
CA ARG A 87 -2.49 10.58 -7.14
C ARG A 87 -1.45 10.25 -8.21
N VAL A 88 -0.43 11.10 -8.27
CA VAL A 88 0.75 10.91 -9.11
C VAL A 88 1.97 11.03 -8.20
N SER A 89 2.95 10.15 -8.36
CA SER A 89 4.17 10.15 -7.54
C SER A 89 5.31 9.42 -8.24
N ASP A 90 6.54 9.79 -7.95
CA ASP A 90 7.70 9.01 -8.39
C ASP A 90 7.98 7.90 -7.39
N GLN A 91 7.89 6.66 -7.82
CA GLN A 91 8.06 5.48 -6.98
C GLN A 91 9.24 4.63 -7.46
N ARG A 92 9.94 3.98 -6.53
CA ARG A 92 10.95 2.98 -6.85
C ARG A 92 10.30 1.84 -7.63
N LEU A 93 10.93 1.40 -8.70
CA LEU A 93 10.40 0.29 -9.50
C LEU A 93 10.48 -1.01 -8.70
N TRP A 94 9.50 -1.90 -8.87
CA TRP A 94 9.45 -3.16 -8.12
C TRP A 94 10.67 -4.03 -8.39
N GLY A 95 11.04 -4.18 -9.66
CA GLY A 95 12.15 -5.03 -10.10
C GLY A 95 13.54 -4.38 -10.01
N ASP A 96 13.60 -3.06 -9.88
CA ASP A 96 14.84 -2.28 -9.75
C ASP A 96 14.62 -1.12 -8.77
N ARG A 97 14.97 -1.38 -7.51
CA ARG A 97 14.72 -0.43 -6.43
C ARG A 97 15.56 0.83 -6.56
N ASP A 98 16.65 0.86 -7.33
CA ASP A 98 17.52 2.04 -7.41
C ASP A 98 17.01 3.09 -8.41
N ARG A 99 15.98 2.75 -9.19
CA ARG A 99 15.36 3.62 -10.17
C ARG A 99 13.98 4.06 -9.70
N PHE A 100 13.67 5.33 -9.96
CA PHE A 100 12.33 5.87 -9.83
C PHE A 100 11.64 5.94 -11.19
N GLY A 101 10.33 5.77 -11.19
CA GLY A 101 9.48 6.10 -12.32
C GLY A 101 8.17 6.72 -11.85
N THR A 102 7.57 7.55 -12.71
CA THR A 102 6.29 8.20 -12.42
C THR A 102 5.17 7.16 -12.45
N ILE A 103 4.44 7.06 -11.34
CA ILE A 103 3.28 6.17 -11.18
C ILE A 103 2.03 7.02 -10.97
N ILE A 104 0.98 6.66 -11.69
CA ILE A 104 -0.34 7.28 -11.63
C ILE A 104 -1.29 6.25 -11.03
N GLU A 105 -1.99 6.59 -9.96
CA GLU A 105 -2.95 5.69 -9.30
C GLU A 105 -4.29 6.40 -9.10
N HIS A 106 -5.35 5.77 -9.58
CA HIS A 106 -6.72 6.07 -9.18
C HIS A 106 -7.02 5.31 -7.89
N VAL A 107 -7.29 6.07 -6.84
CA VAL A 107 -7.45 5.57 -5.48
C VAL A 107 -8.90 5.62 -5.08
N ARG A 108 -9.39 4.51 -4.52
CA ARG A 108 -10.65 4.45 -3.76
C ARG A 108 -10.36 4.03 -2.34
N LEU A 109 -10.80 4.83 -1.38
CA LEU A 109 -10.89 4.43 0.03
C LEU A 109 -12.35 4.05 0.32
N ASP A 110 -12.56 2.81 0.71
CA ASP A 110 -13.81 2.33 1.28
C ASP A 110 -13.68 2.32 2.80
N HIS A 111 -14.20 3.38 3.44
CA HIS A 111 -14.11 3.55 4.88
C HIS A 111 -15.02 2.60 5.66
N GLY A 112 -16.11 2.12 5.05
CA GLY A 112 -17.04 1.18 5.67
C GLY A 112 -16.44 -0.22 5.79
N HIS A 113 -15.80 -0.70 4.73
CA HIS A 113 -15.14 -2.00 4.70
C HIS A 113 -13.64 -1.94 5.06
N GLN A 114 -13.08 -0.73 5.19
CA GLN A 114 -11.65 -0.47 5.47
C GLN A 114 -10.73 -1.11 4.43
N ARG A 115 -11.00 -0.79 3.16
CA ARG A 115 -10.24 -1.26 1.99
C ARG A 115 -9.79 -0.06 1.17
N ALA A 116 -8.54 -0.06 0.76
CA ALA A 116 -7.95 0.93 -0.12
C ALA A 116 -7.56 0.25 -1.43
N PHE A 117 -8.08 0.75 -2.55
CA PHE A 117 -7.82 0.25 -3.88
C PHE A 117 -6.97 1.28 -4.63
N PHE A 118 -5.93 0.82 -5.31
CA PHE A 118 -5.03 1.62 -6.13
C PHE A 118 -5.02 1.02 -7.52
N VAL A 119 -5.59 1.70 -8.50
CA VAL A 119 -5.62 1.28 -9.90
C VAL A 119 -4.62 2.12 -10.68
N GLY A 120 -3.51 1.50 -11.11
CA GLY A 120 -2.55 2.12 -12.00
C GLY A 120 -3.14 2.48 -13.36
N ASP A 121 -2.71 3.62 -13.92
CA ASP A 121 -3.07 4.07 -15.28
C ASP A 121 -1.80 4.51 -16.04
N SER A 122 -1.83 4.45 -17.37
CA SER A 122 -0.72 4.87 -18.24
C SER A 122 -0.67 6.38 -18.43
N GLU A 123 -1.79 7.08 -18.28
CA GLU A 123 -1.87 8.51 -18.48
C GLU A 123 -2.92 9.15 -17.57
N PHE A 124 -2.67 10.37 -17.13
CA PHE A 124 -3.67 11.19 -16.47
C PHE A 124 -3.38 12.66 -16.74
N ARG A 125 -4.29 13.30 -17.49
CA ARG A 125 -4.13 14.67 -17.97
C ARG A 125 -2.90 14.78 -18.90
N ASP A 126 -1.91 15.57 -18.52
CA ASP A 126 -0.67 15.85 -19.24
C ASP A 126 0.54 15.06 -18.67
N VAL A 127 0.28 14.08 -17.81
CA VAL A 127 1.30 13.21 -17.22
C VAL A 127 1.17 11.80 -17.78
N GLU A 128 2.30 11.24 -18.23
CA GLU A 128 2.44 9.84 -18.64
C GLU A 128 3.15 9.04 -17.52
N ALA A 129 2.69 7.83 -17.28
CA ALA A 129 3.34 6.91 -16.38
C ALA A 129 4.62 6.33 -17.01
N THR A 130 5.56 5.89 -16.17
CA THR A 130 6.74 5.17 -16.64
C THR A 130 6.35 3.90 -17.40
N THR A 131 7.14 3.58 -18.41
CA THR A 131 7.08 2.29 -19.13
C THR A 131 8.20 1.33 -18.69
N ASP A 132 9.04 1.74 -17.73
CA ASP A 132 10.14 0.93 -17.20
C ASP A 132 9.68 -0.24 -16.32
N GLN A 133 8.40 -0.27 -15.93
CA GLN A 133 7.76 -1.41 -15.30
C GLN A 133 6.31 -1.53 -15.78
N PRO A 134 5.69 -2.73 -15.71
CA PRO A 134 4.28 -2.88 -16.06
C PRO A 134 3.38 -2.09 -15.11
N LEU A 135 2.21 -1.69 -15.62
CA LEU A 135 1.14 -1.15 -14.78
C LEU A 135 0.76 -2.17 -13.71
N PHE A 136 0.28 -1.68 -12.57
CA PHE A 136 -0.13 -2.56 -11.49
C PHE A 136 -1.35 -2.01 -10.76
N HIS A 137 -2.03 -2.89 -10.05
CA HIS A 137 -3.12 -2.56 -9.14
C HIS A 137 -2.80 -3.14 -7.76
N VAL A 138 -3.25 -2.45 -6.71
CA VAL A 138 -3.01 -2.87 -5.33
C VAL A 138 -4.28 -2.74 -4.52
N GLU A 139 -4.55 -3.73 -3.68
CA GLU A 139 -5.52 -3.67 -2.59
C GLU A 139 -4.78 -3.69 -1.26
N HIS A 140 -5.03 -2.72 -0.39
CA HIS A 140 -4.71 -2.82 1.03
C HIS A 140 -6.00 -2.89 1.83
N SER A 141 -6.12 -3.89 2.69
CA SER A 141 -7.33 -4.12 3.48
C SER A 141 -7.00 -4.33 4.94
N VAL A 142 -7.87 -3.81 5.80
CA VAL A 142 -7.78 -3.98 7.24
C VAL A 142 -8.75 -5.09 7.64
N ALA A 143 -8.23 -6.14 8.24
CA ALA A 143 -9.02 -7.26 8.76
C ALA A 143 -8.77 -7.47 10.26
N GLY A 144 -9.33 -8.55 10.81
CA GLY A 144 -9.19 -8.87 12.24
C GLY A 144 -10.08 -8.04 13.16
N ALA A 145 -9.89 -8.25 14.47
CA ALA A 145 -10.64 -7.59 15.53
C ALA A 145 -10.02 -6.24 15.90
N GLU A 146 -10.76 -5.39 16.63
CA GLU A 146 -10.28 -4.06 17.02
C GLU A 146 -8.92 -4.10 17.73
N ASN A 147 -8.68 -5.08 18.61
CA ASN A 147 -7.43 -5.24 19.36
C ASN A 147 -6.46 -6.26 18.74
N ARG A 148 -6.76 -6.77 17.55
CA ARG A 148 -5.91 -7.70 16.80
C ARG A 148 -6.05 -7.43 15.29
N PRO A 149 -5.57 -6.26 14.84
CA PRO A 149 -5.74 -5.85 13.46
C PRO A 149 -4.77 -6.59 12.54
N LEU A 150 -5.28 -7.00 11.38
CA LEU A 150 -4.51 -7.64 10.32
C LEU A 150 -4.36 -6.67 9.14
N ASN A 151 -3.13 -6.51 8.65
CA ASN A 151 -2.86 -5.80 7.40
C ASN A 151 -2.77 -6.81 6.25
N LEU A 152 -3.63 -6.66 5.24
CA LEU A 152 -3.76 -7.57 4.10
C LEU A 152 -3.43 -6.84 2.80
N TRP A 153 -2.63 -7.47 1.94
CA TRP A 153 -2.16 -6.88 0.68
C TRP A 153 -2.36 -7.84 -0.48
N ARG A 154 -2.97 -7.34 -1.56
CA ARG A 154 -3.00 -8.00 -2.87
C ARG A 154 -2.41 -7.09 -3.91
N ILE A 155 -1.56 -7.64 -4.77
CA ILE A 155 -0.83 -6.91 -5.79
C ILE A 155 -1.03 -7.63 -7.12
N MET A 156 -1.41 -6.88 -8.16
CA MET A 156 -1.63 -7.40 -9.51
C MET A 156 -0.78 -6.58 -10.47
N VAL A 157 0.33 -7.15 -10.94
CA VAL A 157 1.19 -6.52 -11.94
C VAL A 157 0.76 -7.02 -13.32
N LEU A 158 0.28 -6.09 -14.16
CA LEU A 158 -0.36 -6.34 -15.46
C LEU A 158 0.67 -6.76 -16.51
N THR A 159 1.12 -7.99 -16.38
CA THR A 159 2.10 -8.67 -17.23
C THR A 159 1.38 -9.58 -18.23
N GLU A 160 2.00 -9.84 -19.38
CA GLU A 160 1.45 -10.78 -20.38
C GLU A 160 1.66 -12.24 -19.98
N ALA A 161 2.69 -12.51 -19.18
CA ALA A 161 3.01 -13.79 -18.58
C ALA A 161 3.56 -13.56 -17.17
N VAL A 162 3.34 -14.54 -16.28
CA VAL A 162 3.79 -14.44 -14.89
C VAL A 162 5.30 -14.18 -14.84
N ASP A 163 5.67 -13.06 -14.23
CA ASP A 163 7.05 -12.62 -14.07
C ASP A 163 7.60 -13.15 -12.74
N GLN A 164 8.45 -14.18 -12.83
CA GLN A 164 9.03 -14.84 -11.66
C GLN A 164 9.94 -13.90 -10.85
N HIS A 165 10.61 -12.93 -11.48
CA HIS A 165 11.45 -11.98 -10.75
C HIS A 165 10.59 -11.12 -9.83
N LEU A 166 9.44 -10.66 -10.31
CA LEU A 166 8.48 -9.93 -9.48
C LEU A 166 7.91 -10.82 -8.37
N VAL A 167 7.54 -12.07 -8.67
CA VAL A 167 7.12 -13.04 -7.63
C VAL A 167 8.16 -13.14 -6.51
N ASP A 168 9.44 -13.26 -6.86
CA ASP A 168 10.52 -13.37 -5.88
C ASP A 168 10.71 -12.08 -5.05
N VAL A 169 10.55 -10.90 -5.67
CA VAL A 169 10.59 -9.59 -4.98
C VAL A 169 9.50 -9.51 -3.92
N PHE A 170 8.25 -9.82 -4.29
CA PHE A 170 7.12 -9.74 -3.36
C PHE A 170 7.13 -10.86 -2.32
N THR A 171 7.65 -12.04 -2.66
CA THR A 171 7.87 -13.12 -1.69
C THR A 171 8.81 -12.67 -0.59
N LYS A 172 9.98 -12.12 -0.94
CA LYS A 172 10.94 -11.56 0.04
C LYS A 172 10.35 -10.43 0.87
N MET A 173 9.48 -9.62 0.26
CA MET A 173 8.72 -8.60 0.98
C MET A 173 7.76 -9.24 1.99
N GLY A 174 7.07 -10.32 1.64
CA GLY A 174 6.20 -11.08 2.54
C GLY A 174 6.93 -11.74 3.72
N GLU A 175 8.21 -12.06 3.55
CA GLU A 175 9.06 -12.71 4.56
C GLU A 175 9.73 -11.74 5.54
N ASP A 176 9.62 -10.42 5.35
CA ASP A 176 10.18 -9.43 6.27
C ASP A 176 9.49 -9.56 7.65
N PRO A 177 10.24 -9.89 8.73
CA PRO A 177 9.66 -10.09 10.06
C PRO A 177 9.20 -8.78 10.72
N TYR A 178 9.63 -7.64 10.19
CA TYR A 178 9.31 -6.33 10.74
C TYR A 178 7.98 -5.80 10.20
N LEU A 179 7.43 -4.80 10.90
CA LEU A 179 6.29 -4.06 10.41
C LEU A 179 6.64 -3.40 9.07
N ARG A 180 5.61 -3.29 8.22
CA ARG A 180 5.70 -2.46 7.04
C ARG A 180 6.04 -1.02 7.44
N VAL A 181 6.95 -0.37 6.71
CA VAL A 181 7.52 0.94 7.07
C VAL A 181 6.48 2.02 7.37
N PHE A 182 5.31 1.99 6.73
CA PHE A 182 4.26 2.97 6.99
C PHE A 182 3.62 2.86 8.38
N ILE A 183 3.63 1.67 8.98
CA ILE A 183 3.13 1.46 10.35
C ILE A 183 4.14 2.06 11.32
N GLU A 184 5.42 1.86 11.07
CA GLU A 184 6.51 2.48 11.83
C GLU A 184 6.47 4.01 11.77
N VAL A 185 6.31 4.58 10.56
CA VAL A 185 6.16 6.02 10.40
C VAL A 185 4.95 6.52 11.18
N TYR A 186 3.80 5.82 11.14
CA TYR A 186 2.60 6.21 11.87
C TYR A 186 2.78 6.14 13.39
N LEU A 187 3.47 5.11 13.91
CA LEU A 187 3.81 4.99 15.32
C LEU A 187 4.59 6.23 15.82
N GLU A 188 5.66 6.61 15.13
CA GLU A 188 6.49 7.74 15.54
C GLU A 188 5.81 9.07 15.28
N LYS A 189 5.29 9.28 14.07
CA LYS A 189 4.81 10.58 13.58
C LYS A 189 3.45 10.95 14.17
N ASP A 190 2.50 10.03 14.15
CA ASP A 190 1.09 10.32 14.45
C ASP A 190 0.73 9.88 15.87
N LEU A 191 1.30 8.78 16.36
CA LEU A 191 1.06 8.32 17.73
C LEU A 191 2.10 8.83 18.74
N GLY A 192 3.26 9.33 18.29
CA GLY A 192 4.34 9.79 19.17
C GLY A 192 4.97 8.67 19.99
N VAL A 193 5.01 7.46 19.44
CA VAL A 193 5.58 6.25 20.05
C VAL A 193 6.97 6.03 19.48
N SER A 194 7.99 6.10 20.33
CA SER A 194 9.35 5.72 19.94
C SER A 194 9.51 4.21 20.08
N PHE A 195 10.29 3.60 19.18
CA PHE A 195 10.55 2.16 19.23
C PHE A 195 11.98 1.80 18.84
N ARG A 196 12.37 0.57 19.18
CA ARG A 196 13.56 -0.10 18.64
C ARG A 196 13.17 -1.46 18.08
N ARG A 197 13.69 -1.78 16.90
CA ARG A 197 13.65 -3.14 16.36
C ARG A 197 14.58 -4.04 17.18
N LYS A 198 14.14 -5.25 17.52
CA LYS A 198 14.92 -6.30 18.19
C LYS A 198 15.77 -7.08 17.18
#